data_AF-A0A0C9TPG0-F1
#
_entry.id   AF-A0A0C9TPG0-F1
#
_cell.length_a   1.000
_cell.length_b   1.000
_cell.length_c   1.000
_cell.angle_alpha   90.00
_cell.angle_beta   90.00
_cell.angle_gamma   90.00
#
_symmetry.space_group_name_H-M   'P 1'
#
loop_
_entity.id
_entity.type
_entity.pdbx_description
1 polymer ?
#
loop_
_entity_poly.entity_id
_entity_poly.type
_entity_poly.pdbx_seq_one_letter_code
_entity_poly.pdbx_strand_id
1 'polypeptide(L)'
;VADFPEQCLIACCKESRCPKCQVSRKERGDLLVPVPRTKDDTLRNMEKHQQGLSTKEEYDGKLGLRAVYEPFWAHLPHSNIFACIAPDILHQLHKGVFKDHVERN
;
A
#
# COMPACT_ATOMS: atom_id res chain seq x y z
N VAL A 1 12.83 -11.50 3.83
CA VAL A 1 11.85 -11.52 2.73
C VAL A 1 10.49 -11.71 3.38
N ALA A 2 9.52 -10.85 3.07
CA ALA A 2 8.17 -10.89 3.64
C ALA A 2 7.18 -11.21 2.53
N ASP A 3 6.14 -11.98 2.81
CA ASP A 3 5.08 -12.26 1.84
C ASP A 3 4.20 -11.01 1.61
N PHE A 4 3.29 -11.07 0.63
CA PHE A 4 2.48 -9.89 0.30
C PHE A 4 1.59 -9.39 1.46
N PRO A 5 0.85 -10.26 2.19
CA PRO A 5 0.15 -9.85 3.40
C PRO A 5 1.04 -9.15 4.44
N GLU A 6 2.23 -9.70 4.73
CA GLU A 6 3.20 -9.12 5.64
C GLU A 6 3.74 -7.78 5.13
N GLN A 7 4.02 -7.64 3.83
CA GLN A 7 4.41 -6.38 3.22
C GLN A 7 3.32 -5.30 3.39
N CYS A 8 2.04 -5.67 3.26
CA CYS A 8 0.93 -4.75 3.50
C CYS A 8 0.80 -4.35 4.98
N LEU A 9 1.11 -5.25 5.92
CA LEU A 9 1.18 -4.93 7.34
C LEU A 9 2.31 -3.94 7.64
N ILE A 10 3.51 -4.21 7.11
CA ILE A 10 4.69 -3.33 7.24
C ILE A 10 4.40 -1.93 6.65
N ALA A 11 3.76 -1.88 5.48
CA ALA A 11 3.37 -0.63 4.81
C ALA A 11 2.10 0.04 5.41
N CYS A 12 1.47 -0.60 6.40
CA CYS A 12 0.22 -0.16 7.03
C CYS A 12 -0.93 0.08 6.04
N CYS A 13 -0.94 -0.63 4.91
CA CYS A 13 -2.02 -0.57 3.93
C CYS A 13 -2.84 -1.86 3.96
N LYS A 14 -4.06 -1.81 3.41
CA LYS A 14 -4.87 -3.02 3.21
C LYS A 14 -4.23 -3.95 2.18
N GLU A 15 -4.48 -5.25 2.29
CA GLU A 15 -4.04 -6.24 1.27
C GLU A 15 -4.66 -6.01 -0.11
N SER A 16 -5.78 -5.29 -0.18
CA SER A 16 -6.36 -4.82 -1.45
C SER A 16 -5.63 -3.61 -2.05
N ARG A 17 -4.52 -3.16 -1.46
CA ARG A 17 -3.73 -1.97 -1.84
C ARG A 17 -2.27 -2.33 -2.12
N CYS A 18 -1.58 -1.44 -2.83
CA CYS A 18 -0.18 -1.64 -3.13
C CYS A 18 0.64 -1.17 -1.92
N PRO A 19 1.56 -1.99 -1.37
CA PRO A 19 2.43 -1.55 -0.30
C PRO A 19 3.45 -0.51 -0.75
N LYS A 20 3.70 -0.36 -2.06
CA LYS A 20 4.67 0.61 -2.62
C LYS A 20 4.07 1.92 -3.11
N CYS A 21 2.82 1.91 -3.54
CA CYS A 21 2.20 3.07 -4.18
C CYS A 21 0.74 3.25 -3.76
N GLN A 22 0.21 4.42 -4.06
CA GLN A 22 -1.15 4.82 -3.70
C GLN A 22 -2.22 4.36 -4.70
N VAL A 23 -1.84 3.62 -5.75
CA VAL A 23 -2.76 3.16 -6.78
C VAL A 23 -3.90 2.34 -6.18
N SER A 24 -5.13 2.61 -6.61
CA SER A 24 -6.27 1.81 -6.21
C SER A 24 -6.20 0.43 -6.86
N ARG A 25 -7.03 -0.51 -6.41
CA ARG A 25 -7.11 -1.85 -7.01
C ARG A 25 -7.55 -1.83 -8.47
N LYS A 26 -8.41 -0.87 -8.85
CA LYS A 26 -9.03 -0.80 -10.19
C LYS A 26 -8.08 -0.25 -11.24
N GLU A 27 -7.10 0.55 -10.83
CA GLU A 27 -6.13 1.22 -11.69
C GLU A 27 -4.81 0.42 -11.81
N ARG A 28 -4.77 -0.80 -11.25
CA ARG A 28 -3.60 -1.68 -11.37
C ARG A 28 -3.56 -2.29 -12.77
N GLY A 29 -2.46 -2.07 -13.48
CA GLY A 29 -2.26 -2.58 -14.85
C GLY A 29 -2.40 -1.50 -15.91
N ASP A 30 -2.91 -0.32 -15.55
CA ASP A 30 -2.91 0.84 -16.44
C ASP A 30 -1.49 1.40 -16.61
N LEU A 31 -1.22 2.02 -17.76
CA LEU A 31 0.04 2.71 -18.09
C LEU A 31 0.16 4.05 -17.32
N LEU A 32 -0.05 4.03 -16.01
CA LEU A 32 0.06 5.18 -15.14
C LEU A 32 1.42 5.19 -14.44
N VAL A 33 1.98 6.38 -14.22
CA VAL A 33 3.11 6.56 -13.29
C VAL A 33 2.51 6.57 -11.88
N PRO A 34 2.68 5.50 -11.08
CA PRO A 34 1.99 5.41 -9.80
C PRO A 34 2.63 6.34 -8.78
N VAL A 35 1.81 7.06 -8.01
CA VAL A 35 2.29 7.89 -6.90
C VAL A 35 2.88 7.00 -5.81
N PRO A 36 4.18 7.12 -5.47
CA PRO A 36 4.81 6.27 -4.47
C PRO A 36 4.26 6.57 -3.08
N ARG A 37 4.27 5.56 -2.20
CA ARG A 37 4.08 5.77 -0.77
C ARG A 37 5.40 6.23 -0.18
N THR A 38 5.33 7.27 0.65
CA THR A 38 6.48 7.77 1.40
C THR A 38 6.22 7.66 2.89
N LYS A 39 7.30 7.64 3.66
CA LYS A 39 7.25 7.68 5.13
C LYS A 39 6.46 8.91 5.60
N ASP A 40 6.85 10.08 5.12
CA ASP A 40 6.30 11.36 5.54
C ASP A 40 4.80 11.48 5.22
N ASP A 41 4.40 11.10 4.00
CA ASP A 41 2.98 11.17 3.62
C ASP A 41 2.14 10.18 4.42
N THR A 42 2.68 8.99 4.71
CA THR A 42 1.95 7.97 5.47
C THR A 42 1.74 8.41 6.91
N LEU A 43 2.81 8.89 7.59
CA LEU A 43 2.72 9.38 8.97
C LEU A 43 1.79 10.59 9.07
N ARG A 44 1.92 11.56 8.16
CA ARG A 44 1.05 12.74 8.13
C ARG A 44 -0.43 12.38 7.96
N ASN A 45 -0.75 11.40 7.12
CA ASN A 45 -2.14 10.95 6.94
C ASN A 45 -2.65 10.15 8.15
N MET A 46 -1.80 9.39 8.83
CA MET A 46 -2.14 8.73 10.09
C MET A 46 -2.45 9.74 11.19
N GLU A 47 -1.59 10.75 11.36
CA GLU A 47 -1.79 11.82 12.34
C GLU A 47 -3.08 12.60 12.08
N LYS A 48 -3.32 13.02 10.83
CA LYS A 48 -4.59 13.66 10.43
C LYS A 48 -5.80 12.80 10.79
N HIS A 49 -5.73 11.50 10.55
CA HIS A 49 -6.83 10.59 10.87
C HIS A 49 -7.07 10.48 12.37
N GLN A 50 -6.00 10.39 13.17
CA GLN A 50 -6.07 10.37 14.63
C GLN A 50 -6.66 11.66 15.22
N GLN A 51 -6.36 12.80 14.60
CA GLN A 51 -6.93 14.10 14.97
C GLN A 51 -8.38 14.30 14.46
N GLY A 52 -8.95 13.34 13.73
CA GLY A 52 -10.28 13.45 13.14
C GLY A 52 -10.35 14.42 11.95
N LEU A 53 -9.20 14.79 11.37
CA LEU A 53 -9.09 15.73 10.25
C LEU A 53 -9.20 15.07 8.87
N SER A 54 -9.35 13.74 8.81
CA SER A 54 -9.56 13.02 7.55
C SER A 54 -10.84 12.18 7.61
N THR A 55 -11.56 12.14 6.49
CA THR A 55 -12.75 11.30 6.37
C THR A 55 -12.38 9.82 6.21
N LYS A 56 -13.33 8.92 6.50
CA LYS A 56 -13.18 7.49 6.22
C LYS A 56 -12.92 7.23 4.73
N GLU A 57 -13.58 7.97 3.84
CA GLU A 57 -13.38 7.82 2.39
C GLU A 57 -11.97 8.22 1.96
N GLU A 58 -11.39 9.26 2.57
CA GLU A 58 -10.02 9.67 2.28
C GLU A 58 -8.99 8.66 2.80
N TYR A 59 -9.12 8.26 4.06
CA TYR A 59 -8.13 7.41 4.73
C TYR A 59 -8.20 5.95 4.28
N ASP A 60 -9.41 5.38 4.23
CA ASP A 60 -9.65 3.99 3.83
C ASP A 60 -9.88 3.89 2.32
N GLY A 61 -10.84 4.65 1.78
CA GLY A 61 -11.23 4.56 0.37
C GLY A 61 -10.07 4.87 -0.58
N LYS A 62 -9.51 6.07 -0.48
CA LYS A 62 -8.43 6.56 -1.36
C LYS A 62 -7.08 6.01 -0.95
N LEU A 63 -6.63 6.30 0.28
CA LEU A 63 -5.28 5.94 0.71
C LEU A 63 -5.15 4.46 1.06
N GLY A 64 -6.24 3.78 1.42
CA GLY A 64 -6.21 2.35 1.71
C GLY A 64 -5.38 2.00 2.95
N LEU A 65 -5.25 2.93 3.89
CA LEU A 65 -4.48 2.76 5.11
C LEU A 65 -5.28 1.98 6.15
N ARG A 66 -4.56 1.26 6.99
CA ARG A 66 -5.09 0.62 8.19
C ARG A 66 -4.93 1.58 9.36
N ALA A 67 -5.92 1.62 10.25
CA ALA A 67 -5.81 2.35 11.50
C ALA A 67 -4.76 1.67 12.40
N VAL A 68 -3.53 2.17 12.32
CA VAL A 68 -2.39 1.77 13.14
C VAL A 68 -2.04 2.96 14.01
N TYR A 69 -1.91 2.76 15.32
CA TYR A 69 -1.60 3.85 16.25
C TYR A 69 -0.21 4.43 15.96
N GLU A 70 0.80 3.57 15.89
CA GLU A 70 2.16 3.97 15.54
C GLU A 70 2.88 2.81 14.84
N PRO A 71 3.34 2.98 13.59
CA PRO A 71 4.14 1.95 12.94
C PRO A 71 5.55 1.89 13.54
N PHE A 72 6.14 0.69 13.63
CA PHE A 72 7.47 0.48 14.24
C PHE A 72 8.60 1.33 13.63
N TRP A 73 8.42 1.79 12.39
CA TRP A 73 9.37 2.60 11.64
C TRP A 73 9.14 4.12 11.76
N ALA A 74 8.14 4.57 12.52
CA ALA A 74 7.82 6.00 12.70
C ALA A 74 9.07 6.81 13.12
N HIS A 75 9.81 6.28 14.08
CA HIS A 75 10.98 6.94 14.69
C HIS A 75 12.32 6.54 14.07
N LEU A 76 12.32 5.87 12.91
CA LEU A 76 13.55 5.48 12.20
C LEU A 76 13.87 6.50 11.08
N PRO A 77 14.66 7.56 11.34
CA PRO A 77 14.80 8.70 10.41
C PRO A 77 15.45 8.32 9.08
N HIS A 78 16.30 7.29 9.06
CA HIS A 78 17.05 6.86 7.87
C HIS A 78 16.45 5.63 7.18
N SER A 79 15.29 5.14 7.64
CA SER A 79 14.65 3.95 7.08
C SER A 79 13.50 4.31 6.14
N ASN A 80 13.68 4.03 4.85
CA ASN A 80 12.59 4.07 3.88
C ASN A 80 12.03 2.67 3.65
N ILE A 81 11.09 2.26 4.49
CA ILE A 81 10.47 0.92 4.41
C ILE A 81 9.83 0.66 3.05
N PHE A 82 9.28 1.69 2.40
CA PHE A 82 8.61 1.56 1.11
C PHE A 82 9.59 1.25 -0.03
N ALA A 83 10.83 1.75 0.07
CA ALA A 83 11.92 1.39 -0.83
C ALA A 83 12.50 0.00 -0.55
N CYS A 84 12.47 -0.44 0.72
CA CYS A 84 12.97 -1.76 1.14
C CYS A 84 12.03 -2.93 0.79
N ILE A 85 10.76 -2.65 0.52
CA ILE A 85 9.84 -3.68 0.03
C ILE A 85 10.32 -4.08 -1.37
N ALA A 86 10.73 -5.34 -1.55
CA ALA A 86 11.04 -5.84 -2.89
C ALA A 86 9.74 -5.83 -3.70
N PRO A 87 9.75 -5.36 -4.97
CA PRO A 87 8.59 -5.56 -5.81
C PRO A 87 8.47 -7.07 -5.99
N ASP A 88 7.44 -7.67 -5.41
CA ASP A 88 7.19 -9.10 -5.53
C ASP A 88 6.67 -9.40 -6.95
N ILE A 89 7.57 -9.28 -7.92
CA ILE A 89 7.33 -9.47 -9.36
C ILE A 89 6.79 -10.89 -9.59
N LEU A 90 7.22 -11.87 -8.80
CA LEU A 90 6.77 -13.25 -8.93
C LEU A 90 5.30 -13.41 -8.48
N HIS A 91 4.90 -12.82 -7.35
CA HIS A 91 3.47 -12.82 -6.97
C HIS A 91 2.61 -11.96 -7.89
N GLN A 92 3.13 -10.84 -8.43
CA GLN A 92 2.38 -10.02 -9.38
C GLN A 92 2.14 -10.77 -10.70
N LEU A 93 3.11 -11.53 -11.20
CA LEU A 93 2.93 -12.39 -12.37
C LEU A 93 1.94 -13.53 -12.07
N HIS A 94 2.06 -14.21 -10.93
CA HIS A 94 1.17 -15.31 -10.58
C HIS A 94 -0.29 -14.87 -10.34
N LYS A 95 -0.54 -13.68 -9.77
CA LYS A 95 -1.91 -13.16 -9.57
C LYS A 95 -2.46 -12.35 -10.74
N GLY A 96 -1.61 -11.71 -11.53
CA GLY A 96 -2.00 -10.90 -12.69
C GLY A 96 -2.21 -11.72 -13.95
N VAL A 97 -1.28 -12.63 -14.28
CA VAL A 97 -1.33 -13.38 -15.54
C VAL A 97 -2.38 -14.48 -15.51
N PHE A 98 -2.57 -15.17 -14.37
CA PHE A 98 -3.55 -16.26 -14.28
C PHE A 98 -4.99 -15.77 -14.18
N LYS A 99 -5.23 -14.53 -13.75
CA LYS A 99 -6.60 -14.02 -13.61
C LYS A 99 -7.24 -13.70 -14.97
N ASP A 100 -6.45 -13.28 -15.95
CA ASP A 100 -6.93 -13.05 -17.33
C ASP A 100 -7.07 -14.34 -18.17
N HIS A 101 -6.62 -15.48 -17.66
CA HIS A 101 -6.68 -16.76 -18.40
C HIS A 101 -7.76 -17.74 -17.90
N VAL A 102 -8.56 -17.38 -16.88
CA VAL A 102 -9.60 -18.26 -16.30
C VAL A 102 -11.04 -17.71 -16.41
N GLU A 103 -11.25 -16.56 -17.07
CA GLU A 103 -12.61 -16.10 -17.44
C GLU A 103 -12.82 -16.07 -18.97
N ARG A 104 -12.39 -17.15 -19.64
CA ARG A 104 -12.96 -17.55 -20.93
C ARG A 104 -13.49 -18.98 -20.83
N ASN A 105 -14.74 -19.10 -20.41
CA ASN A 105 -15.73 -20.03 -20.95
C ASN A 105 -17.13 -19.47 -20.68
#